data_AF-A0A920P7N3-F1
#
_entry.id   AF-A0A920P7N3-F1
#
_cell.length_a   1.000
_cell.length_b   1.000
_cell.length_c   1.000
_cell.angle_alpha   90.00
_cell.angle_beta   90.00
_cell.angle_gamma   90.00
#
_symmetry.space_group_name_H-M   'P 1'
#
loop_
_entity.id
_entity.type
_entity.pdbx_description
1 polymer ?
#
loop_
_entity_poly.entity_id
_entity_poly.type
_entity_poly.pdbx_seq_one_letter_code
_entity_poly.pdbx_strand_id
1 'polypeptide(L)'
;MMASEPQGQYFSRQDESNDEFFYSQPRKVVHIDDNAIQTVSAVFRDFIPADSVVLDFMSSWRSHWPHGHLKRRLVGLGMNVEEMLDNPDLDEHVIHNVNEDPLLPFDDEYFDAVVITVSVQYLTQPVSVCKEINRILKTGGVFIVSFSNRMFPTKAVNIWRSLDDNGHLDLVSSYMDYAGGFWGYKRWFSQR
;
A
#
# COMPACT_ATOMS: atom_id res chain seq x y z
N MET A 1 16.38 -31.44 13.05
CA MET A 1 15.73 -31.22 11.75
C MET A 1 14.50 -30.37 12.01
N MET A 2 14.60 -29.05 11.86
CA MET A 2 13.42 -28.20 11.81
C MET A 2 12.86 -28.31 10.39
N ALA A 3 11.62 -28.78 10.27
CA ALA A 3 10.94 -28.80 8.99
C ALA A 3 10.83 -27.34 8.50
N SER A 4 11.45 -27.05 7.37
CA SER A 4 11.21 -25.81 6.63
C SER A 4 9.78 -25.86 6.11
N GLU A 5 8.83 -25.27 6.84
CA GLU A 5 7.56 -24.88 6.22
C GLU A 5 7.89 -23.96 5.04
N PRO A 6 7.35 -24.21 3.84
CA PRO A 6 7.77 -23.48 2.66
C PRO A 6 7.22 -22.05 2.77
N GLN A 7 8.08 -21.08 3.06
CA GLN A 7 7.76 -19.64 3.03
C GLN A 7 6.97 -19.24 1.76
N GLY A 8 7.17 -19.96 0.64
CA GLY A 8 6.44 -19.75 -0.62
C GLY A 8 4.94 -20.05 -0.59
N GLN A 9 4.40 -20.80 0.39
CA GLN A 9 2.97 -21.13 0.44
C GLN A 9 2.12 -20.08 1.19
N TYR A 10 2.74 -19.21 1.99
CA TYR A 10 2.03 -18.12 2.68
C TYR A 10 1.72 -16.97 1.73
N PHE A 11 2.66 -16.64 0.84
CA PHE A 11 2.53 -15.54 -0.11
C PHE A 11 1.99 -15.97 -1.48
N SER A 12 1.66 -17.25 -1.66
CA SER A 12 0.98 -17.72 -2.86
C SER A 12 -0.47 -17.24 -2.93
N ARG A 13 -1.01 -17.23 -4.14
CA ARG A 13 -2.34 -16.75 -4.50
C ARG A 13 -3.12 -17.88 -5.17
N GLN A 14 -4.44 -17.75 -5.25
CA GLN A 14 -5.23 -18.73 -6.02
C GLN A 14 -5.02 -18.52 -7.52
N ASP A 15 -4.86 -17.27 -7.94
CA ASP A 15 -4.55 -16.88 -9.30
C ASP A 15 -3.15 -16.25 -9.36
N GLU A 16 -2.18 -17.07 -9.75
CA GLU A 16 -0.78 -16.69 -9.94
C GLU A 16 -0.49 -16.11 -11.34
N SER A 17 -1.51 -15.88 -12.17
CA SER A 17 -1.29 -15.16 -13.42
C SER A 17 -0.71 -13.76 -13.16
N ASN A 18 0.04 -13.24 -14.13
CA ASN A 18 0.60 -11.90 -14.04
C ASN A 18 -0.50 -10.86 -13.77
N ASP A 19 -0.23 -9.95 -12.84
CA ASP A 19 -1.19 -8.95 -12.39
C ASP A 19 -1.56 -7.96 -13.48
N GLU A 20 -0.71 -7.72 -14.47
CA GLU A 20 -1.01 -6.89 -15.64
C GLU A 20 -2.24 -7.38 -16.39
N PHE A 21 -2.44 -8.71 -16.50
CA PHE A 21 -3.67 -9.25 -17.12
C PHE A 21 -4.89 -8.90 -16.29
N PHE A 22 -4.79 -9.03 -14.96
CA PHE A 22 -5.88 -8.71 -14.06
C PHE A 22 -6.22 -7.23 -14.10
N TYR A 23 -5.23 -6.34 -14.00
CA TYR A 23 -5.40 -4.88 -13.95
C TYR A 23 -5.48 -4.22 -15.33
N SER A 24 -5.45 -4.98 -16.43
CA SER A 24 -5.60 -4.45 -17.80
C SER A 24 -6.91 -3.70 -18.05
N GLN A 25 -7.99 -4.08 -17.34
CA GLN A 25 -9.29 -3.43 -17.42
C GLN A 25 -9.49 -2.52 -16.20
N PRO A 26 -9.89 -1.26 -16.39
CA PRO A 26 -10.16 -0.35 -15.28
C PRO A 26 -11.34 -0.84 -14.43
N ARG A 27 -11.22 -0.69 -13.12
CA ARG A 27 -12.21 -1.01 -12.10
C ARG A 27 -12.38 0.21 -11.21
N LYS A 28 -13.13 1.20 -11.71
CA LYS A 28 -13.43 2.46 -11.02
C LYS A 28 -14.51 2.27 -9.94
N VAL A 29 -14.18 1.48 -8.92
CA VAL A 29 -15.01 1.23 -7.75
C VAL A 29 -14.31 1.74 -6.49
N VAL A 30 -15.08 2.33 -5.58
CA VAL A 30 -14.54 2.72 -4.28
C VAL A 30 -14.59 1.49 -3.38
N HIS A 31 -13.43 1.06 -2.90
CA HIS A 31 -13.27 -0.20 -2.20
C HIS A 31 -13.61 -0.14 -0.71
N ILE A 32 -13.76 1.08 -0.16
CA ILE A 32 -14.10 1.34 1.24
C ILE A 32 -15.34 2.23 1.34
N ASP A 33 -16.08 2.13 2.45
CA ASP A 33 -17.24 2.98 2.71
C ASP A 33 -16.85 4.40 3.15
N ASP A 34 -17.83 5.30 3.20
CA ASP A 34 -17.60 6.72 3.51
C ASP A 34 -16.95 6.93 4.90
N ASN A 35 -17.26 6.09 5.89
CA ASN A 35 -16.67 6.20 7.24
C ASN A 35 -15.18 5.81 7.21
N ALA A 36 -14.84 4.74 6.49
CA ALA A 36 -13.47 4.34 6.28
C ALA A 36 -12.69 5.40 5.49
N ILE A 37 -13.29 6.02 4.46
CA ILE A 37 -12.69 7.13 3.70
C ILE A 37 -12.39 8.32 4.63
N GLN A 38 -13.35 8.71 5.47
CA GLN A 38 -13.16 9.79 6.44
C GLN A 38 -12.05 9.47 7.43
N THR A 39 -11.97 8.23 7.90
CA THR A 39 -10.90 7.78 8.80
C THR A 39 -9.53 7.88 8.12
N VAL A 40 -9.39 7.34 6.91
CA VAL A 40 -8.12 7.41 6.14
C VAL A 40 -7.72 8.87 5.89
N SER A 41 -8.67 9.70 5.47
CA SER A 41 -8.45 11.13 5.25
C SER A 41 -7.98 11.85 6.52
N ALA A 42 -8.57 11.53 7.67
CA ALA A 42 -8.17 12.10 8.96
C ALA A 42 -6.75 11.65 9.35
N VAL A 43 -6.43 10.36 9.18
CA VAL A 43 -5.08 9.83 9.42
C VAL A 43 -4.05 10.54 8.55
N PHE A 44 -4.32 10.73 7.25
CA PHE A 44 -3.40 11.47 6.39
C PHE A 44 -3.20 12.91 6.86
N ARG A 45 -4.28 13.60 7.24
CA ARG A 45 -4.22 14.98 7.75
C ARG A 45 -3.42 15.10 9.05
N ASP A 46 -3.54 14.11 9.94
CA ASP A 46 -2.94 14.16 11.28
C ASP A 46 -1.46 13.76 11.28
N PHE A 47 -1.07 12.87 10.36
CA PHE A 47 0.27 12.26 10.37
C PHE A 47 1.18 12.71 9.21
N ILE A 48 0.63 13.22 8.11
CA ILE A 48 1.44 13.72 6.98
C ILE A 48 1.57 15.23 7.12
N PRO A 49 2.80 15.78 7.19
CA PRO A 49 2.99 17.23 7.21
C PRO A 49 2.41 17.88 5.95
N ALA A 50 1.86 19.08 6.09
CA ALA A 50 1.47 19.87 4.93
C ALA A 50 2.68 20.17 4.04
N ASP A 51 2.45 20.37 2.73
CA ASP A 51 3.49 20.65 1.73
C ASP A 51 4.52 19.51 1.57
N SER A 52 4.07 18.26 1.80
CA SER A 52 4.86 17.03 1.60
C SER A 52 4.87 16.56 0.14
N VAL A 53 5.93 15.86 -0.24
CA VAL A 53 6.01 14.99 -1.42
C VAL A 53 5.59 13.58 -1.00
N VAL A 54 4.50 13.08 -1.57
CA VAL A 54 3.84 11.85 -1.12
C VAL A 54 3.77 10.83 -2.25
N LEU A 55 3.99 9.55 -1.93
CA LEU A 55 3.70 8.43 -2.80
C LEU A 55 2.40 7.75 -2.35
N ASP A 56 1.40 7.71 -3.22
CA ASP A 56 0.29 6.75 -3.12
C ASP A 56 0.73 5.44 -3.80
N PHE A 57 1.10 4.48 -2.96
CA PHE A 57 1.68 3.21 -3.37
C PHE A 57 0.59 2.16 -3.61
N MET A 58 0.66 1.49 -4.76
CA MET A 58 -0.41 0.62 -5.28
C MET A 58 -1.74 1.39 -5.45
N SER A 59 -1.62 2.58 -6.01
CA SER A 59 -2.70 3.54 -6.25
C SER A 59 -3.60 3.12 -7.42
N SER A 60 -4.73 3.82 -7.51
CA SER A 60 -5.79 3.64 -8.48
C SER A 60 -6.49 5.00 -8.70
N TRP A 61 -7.80 5.00 -8.97
CA TRP A 61 -8.56 6.20 -9.31
C TRP A 61 -8.97 7.07 -8.11
N ARG A 62 -8.68 6.67 -6.87
CA ARG A 62 -8.94 7.47 -5.67
C ARG A 62 -7.84 7.25 -4.63
N SER A 63 -7.15 8.33 -4.23
CA SER A 63 -6.16 8.30 -3.14
C SER A 63 -6.77 8.61 -1.78
N HIS A 64 -7.97 9.20 -1.76
CA HIS A 64 -8.63 9.67 -0.53
C HIS A 64 -7.84 10.77 0.18
N TRP A 65 -7.22 11.66 -0.61
CA TRP A 65 -6.47 12.76 -0.05
C TRP A 65 -7.41 13.74 0.69
N PRO A 66 -7.07 14.18 1.93
CA PRO A 66 -7.96 15.02 2.71
C PRO A 66 -8.20 16.39 2.06
N HIS A 67 -9.48 16.77 1.92
CA HIS A 67 -9.86 18.07 1.39
C HIS A 67 -9.21 19.23 2.16
N GLY A 68 -8.57 20.15 1.43
CA GLY A 68 -7.90 21.33 1.99
C GLY A 68 -6.57 21.05 2.70
N HIS A 69 -6.07 19.81 2.67
CA HIS A 69 -4.73 19.50 3.15
C HIS A 69 -3.72 19.69 2.01
N LEU A 70 -2.82 20.67 2.16
CA LEU A 70 -1.87 21.02 1.11
C LEU A 70 -0.79 19.94 0.98
N LYS A 71 -0.52 19.55 -0.27
CA LYS A 71 0.59 18.71 -0.67
C LYS A 71 1.47 19.46 -1.65
N ARG A 72 2.77 19.20 -1.65
CA ARG A 72 3.68 19.69 -2.69
C ARG A 72 3.50 18.88 -3.97
N ARG A 73 3.38 17.56 -3.81
CA ARG A 73 3.20 16.61 -4.90
C ARG A 73 2.65 15.29 -4.33
N LEU A 74 1.68 14.68 -5.01
CA LEU A 74 1.24 13.31 -4.80
C LEU A 74 1.49 12.51 -6.07
N VAL A 75 2.45 11.60 -6.01
CA VAL A 75 2.76 10.66 -7.08
C VAL A 75 2.01 9.38 -6.80
N GLY A 76 1.29 8.86 -7.79
CA GLY A 76 0.68 7.55 -7.67
C GLY A 76 1.53 6.48 -8.38
N LEU A 77 1.76 5.34 -7.74
CA LEU A 77 2.34 4.16 -8.39
C LEU A 77 1.30 3.05 -8.43
N GLY A 78 0.90 2.61 -9.63
CA GLY A 78 -0.15 1.62 -9.83
C GLY A 78 0.02 0.84 -11.13
N MET A 79 -1.01 0.08 -11.53
CA MET A 79 -0.94 -0.78 -12.73
C MET A 79 -1.93 -0.41 -13.84
N ASN A 80 -2.98 0.37 -13.54
CA ASN A 80 -3.96 0.76 -14.54
C ASN A 80 -3.87 2.26 -14.85
N VAL A 81 -3.41 2.61 -16.06
CA VAL A 81 -3.25 4.01 -16.47
C VAL A 81 -4.55 4.81 -16.49
N GLU A 82 -5.66 4.20 -16.87
CA GLU A 82 -6.95 4.90 -16.96
C GLU A 82 -7.50 5.25 -15.57
N GLU A 83 -7.31 4.37 -14.58
CA GLU A 83 -7.63 4.68 -13.18
C GLU A 83 -6.79 5.85 -12.67
N MET A 84 -5.48 5.82 -12.91
CA MET A 84 -4.54 6.85 -12.42
C MET A 84 -4.82 8.22 -13.05
N LEU A 85 -5.16 8.26 -14.33
CA LEU A 85 -5.56 9.50 -15.03
C LEU A 85 -6.87 10.09 -14.48
N ASP A 86 -7.77 9.25 -14.00
CA ASP A 86 -9.05 9.66 -13.41
C ASP A 86 -8.97 9.99 -11.90
N ASN A 87 -7.78 9.89 -11.31
CA ASN A 87 -7.56 10.21 -9.91
C ASN A 87 -7.37 11.72 -9.71
N PRO A 88 -8.35 12.43 -9.09
CA PRO A 88 -8.27 13.88 -8.94
C PRO A 88 -7.22 14.32 -7.92
N ASP A 89 -6.70 13.39 -7.11
CA ASP A 89 -5.72 13.70 -6.07
C ASP A 89 -4.29 13.69 -6.62
N LEU A 90 -4.00 12.93 -7.68
CA LEU A 90 -2.64 12.73 -8.19
C LEU A 90 -2.16 13.92 -9.01
N ASP A 91 -0.88 14.28 -8.81
CA ASP A 91 -0.18 15.25 -9.65
C ASP A 91 0.58 14.54 -10.79
N GLU A 92 1.09 13.32 -10.52
CA GLU A 92 1.86 12.49 -11.45
C GLU A 92 1.56 11.01 -11.18
N HIS A 93 1.83 10.14 -12.16
CA HIS A 93 1.70 8.70 -11.98
C HIS A 93 2.81 7.90 -12.65
N VAL A 94 3.07 6.71 -12.10
CA VAL A 94 4.00 5.71 -12.62
C VAL A 94 3.27 4.37 -12.73
N ILE A 95 3.39 3.72 -13.89
CA ILE A 95 2.89 2.35 -14.09
C ILE A 95 4.02 1.39 -13.73
N HIS A 96 3.81 0.58 -12.69
CA HIS A 96 4.82 -0.34 -12.18
C HIS A 96 4.17 -1.55 -11.50
N ASN A 97 4.56 -2.75 -11.91
CA ASN A 97 4.11 -3.99 -11.29
C ASN A 97 5.12 -4.45 -10.23
N VAL A 98 4.85 -4.07 -8.98
CA VAL A 98 5.74 -4.32 -7.82
C VAL A 98 5.89 -5.80 -7.46
N ASN A 99 4.97 -6.66 -7.92
CA ASN A 99 5.05 -8.10 -7.67
C ASN A 99 6.00 -8.81 -8.66
N GLU A 100 6.17 -8.24 -9.87
CA GLU A 100 7.16 -8.69 -10.85
C GLU A 100 8.54 -8.06 -10.59
N ASP A 101 8.58 -6.74 -10.34
CA ASP A 101 9.80 -6.01 -10.01
C ASP A 101 9.62 -5.19 -8.72
N PRO A 102 10.15 -5.66 -7.58
CA PRO A 102 10.01 -4.94 -6.32
C PRO A 102 10.86 -3.67 -6.24
N LEU A 103 11.83 -3.46 -7.14
CA LEU A 103 12.66 -2.26 -7.16
C LEU A 103 11.83 -1.04 -7.56
N LEU A 104 11.77 -0.03 -6.70
CA LEU A 104 10.94 1.15 -6.97
C LEU A 104 11.71 2.16 -7.83
N PRO A 105 11.09 2.73 -8.89
CA PRO A 105 11.75 3.61 -9.85
C PRO A 105 11.88 5.06 -9.32
N PHE A 106 12.34 5.20 -8.08
CA PHE A 106 12.54 6.48 -7.42
C PHE A 106 13.91 6.53 -6.73
N ASP A 107 14.44 7.74 -6.61
CA ASP A 107 15.69 8.00 -5.89
C ASP A 107 15.54 7.71 -4.39
N ASP A 108 16.67 7.47 -3.74
CA ASP A 108 16.75 7.35 -2.28
C ASP A 108 16.26 8.65 -1.63
N GLU A 109 15.59 8.54 -0.48
CA GLU A 109 15.13 9.68 0.33
C GLU A 109 14.34 10.75 -0.46
N TYR A 110 13.49 10.33 -1.39
CA TYR A 110 12.70 11.24 -2.23
C TYR A 110 11.38 11.69 -1.56
N PHE A 111 10.67 10.77 -0.90
CA PHE A 111 9.32 11.02 -0.37
C PHE A 111 9.34 11.40 1.11
N ASP A 112 8.50 12.38 1.47
CA ASP A 112 8.20 12.74 2.86
C ASP A 112 7.20 11.73 3.48
N ALA A 113 6.31 11.16 2.66
CA ALA A 113 5.38 10.13 3.07
C ALA A 113 5.12 9.10 1.97
N VAL A 114 4.89 7.85 2.38
CA VAL A 114 4.35 6.78 1.53
C VAL A 114 3.06 6.29 2.17
N VAL A 115 2.00 6.15 1.37
CA VAL A 115 0.72 5.60 1.82
C VAL A 115 0.37 4.39 0.98
N ILE A 116 -0.27 3.40 1.59
CA ILE A 116 -0.93 2.30 0.89
C ILE A 116 -2.34 2.15 1.47
N THR A 117 -3.34 2.24 0.60
CA THR A 117 -4.75 2.18 0.98
C THR A 117 -5.40 0.98 0.35
N VAL A 118 -5.78 0.00 1.18
CA VAL A 118 -6.48 -1.24 0.82
C VAL A 118 -5.84 -2.10 -0.28
N SER A 119 -4.50 -2.10 -0.34
CA SER A 119 -3.75 -2.87 -1.34
C SER A 119 -2.68 -3.81 -0.78
N VAL A 120 -2.33 -3.71 0.51
CA VAL A 120 -1.20 -4.47 1.11
C VAL A 120 -1.37 -5.99 1.01
N GLN A 121 -2.61 -6.45 0.98
CA GLN A 121 -2.99 -7.87 0.89
C GLN A 121 -2.61 -8.55 -0.43
N TYR A 122 -2.15 -7.79 -1.43
CA TYR A 122 -1.78 -8.30 -2.75
C TYR A 122 -0.26 -8.41 -2.97
N LEU A 123 0.57 -8.01 -2.00
CA LEU A 123 2.03 -8.09 -2.11
C LEU A 123 2.53 -9.52 -1.95
N THR A 124 3.22 -10.04 -2.97
CA THR A 124 3.83 -11.38 -2.95
C THR A 124 5.24 -11.38 -2.35
N GLN A 125 5.90 -10.21 -2.35
CA GLN A 125 7.25 -10.00 -1.80
C GLN A 125 7.29 -8.80 -0.81
N PRO A 126 6.47 -8.79 0.25
CA PRO A 126 6.24 -7.58 1.06
C PRO A 126 7.48 -7.08 1.78
N VAL A 127 8.38 -7.97 2.23
CA VAL A 127 9.63 -7.55 2.90
C VAL A 127 10.57 -6.82 1.93
N SER A 128 10.68 -7.30 0.69
CA SER A 128 11.49 -6.63 -0.35
C SER A 128 10.90 -5.27 -0.70
N VAL A 129 9.58 -5.20 -0.86
CA VAL A 129 8.86 -3.95 -1.12
C VAL A 129 8.99 -2.96 0.04
N CYS A 130 8.88 -3.41 1.29
CA CYS A 130 9.07 -2.55 2.46
C CYS A 130 10.51 -2.01 2.57
N LYS A 131 11.53 -2.78 2.16
CA LYS A 131 12.91 -2.29 2.07
C LYS A 131 13.05 -1.16 1.04
N GLU A 132 12.41 -1.30 -0.10
CA GLU A 132 12.41 -0.25 -1.12
C GLU A 132 11.61 0.97 -0.69
N ILE A 133 10.48 0.79 0.00
CA ILE A 133 9.73 1.89 0.63
C ILE A 133 10.62 2.61 1.64
N ASN A 134 11.40 1.88 2.45
CA ASN A 134 12.35 2.51 3.38
C ASN A 134 13.44 3.31 2.66
N ARG A 135 13.99 2.77 1.56
CA ARG A 135 15.02 3.43 0.75
C ARG A 135 14.54 4.77 0.18
N ILE A 136 13.32 4.81 -0.36
CA ILE A 136 12.77 6.01 -1.02
C ILE A 136 12.17 7.02 -0.03
N LEU A 137 11.96 6.62 1.23
CA LEU A 137 11.51 7.51 2.29
C LEU A 137 12.68 8.33 2.82
N LYS A 138 12.48 9.64 2.97
CA LYS A 138 13.43 10.48 3.70
C LYS A 138 13.60 9.99 5.13
N THR A 139 14.78 10.22 5.70
CA THR A 139 14.97 10.11 7.15
C THR A 139 13.89 10.89 7.91
N GLY A 140 13.08 10.19 8.71
CA GLY A 140 11.96 10.76 9.46
C GLY A 140 10.65 10.87 8.70
N GLY A 141 10.59 10.41 7.45
CA GLY A 141 9.35 10.29 6.68
C GLY A 141 8.40 9.24 7.25
N VAL A 142 7.14 9.29 6.84
CA VAL A 142 6.07 8.44 7.39
C VAL A 142 5.60 7.40 6.38
N PHE A 143 5.45 6.15 6.83
CA PHE A 143 4.80 5.08 6.06
C PHE A 143 3.47 4.72 6.71
N ILE A 144 2.37 4.90 5.97
CA ILE A 144 1.01 4.63 6.46
C ILE A 144 0.40 3.50 5.66
N VAL A 145 0.04 2.41 6.34
CA VAL A 145 -0.68 1.27 5.77
C VAL A 145 -2.09 1.27 6.32
N SER A 146 -3.09 1.37 5.44
CA SER A 146 -4.49 1.16 5.78
C SER A 146 -5.07 0.02 4.96
N PHE A 147 -5.91 -0.81 5.58
CA PHE A 147 -6.49 -1.98 4.95
C PHE A 147 -7.92 -2.23 5.43
N SER A 148 -8.64 -3.07 4.69
CA SER A 148 -9.99 -3.52 5.03
C SER A 148 -10.13 -5.00 4.72
N ASN A 149 -11.22 -5.62 5.17
CA ASN A 149 -11.54 -7.01 4.87
C ASN A 149 -12.06 -7.23 3.44
N ARG A 150 -12.35 -6.16 2.69
CA ARG A 150 -12.76 -6.27 1.30
C ARG A 150 -11.53 -6.41 0.41
N MET A 151 -11.48 -7.49 -0.36
CA MET A 151 -10.37 -7.81 -1.24
C MET A 151 -10.82 -8.67 -2.43
N PHE A 152 -9.96 -8.82 -3.44
CA PHE A 152 -10.12 -9.81 -4.51
C PHE A 152 -9.54 -11.17 -4.06
N PRO A 153 -10.39 -12.18 -3.74
CA PRO A 153 -9.91 -13.41 -3.11
C PRO A 153 -8.90 -14.20 -3.91
N THR A 154 -8.96 -14.11 -5.24
CA THR A 154 -8.06 -14.85 -6.10
C THR A 154 -6.65 -14.26 -6.13
N LYS A 155 -6.53 -12.94 -5.93
CA LYS A 155 -5.26 -12.19 -5.96
C LYS A 155 -4.68 -11.90 -4.57
N ALA A 156 -5.46 -12.03 -3.50
CA ALA A 156 -4.95 -11.86 -2.14
C ALA A 156 -4.07 -13.05 -1.73
N VAL A 157 -2.94 -12.76 -1.07
CA VAL A 157 -2.01 -13.80 -0.60
C VAL A 157 -2.67 -14.71 0.43
N ASN A 158 -2.26 -15.98 0.44
CA ASN A 158 -2.89 -17.05 1.22
C ASN A 158 -2.90 -16.77 2.73
N ILE A 159 -1.82 -16.20 3.25
CA ILE A 159 -1.73 -15.83 4.67
C ILE A 159 -2.76 -14.75 5.02
N TRP A 160 -2.99 -13.75 4.16
CA TRP A 160 -3.98 -12.71 4.40
C TRP A 160 -5.40 -13.29 4.54
N ARG A 161 -5.75 -14.22 3.64
CA ARG A 161 -7.07 -14.88 3.63
C ARG A 161 -7.35 -15.75 4.85
N SER A 162 -6.33 -16.05 5.64
CA SER A 162 -6.40 -16.98 6.78
C SER A 162 -6.39 -16.26 8.14
N LEU A 163 -6.31 -14.93 8.16
CA LEU A 163 -6.16 -14.11 9.36
C LEU A 163 -7.39 -13.24 9.61
N ASP A 164 -7.58 -12.88 10.88
CA ASP A 164 -8.52 -11.85 11.32
C ASP A 164 -7.86 -10.46 11.36
N ASP A 165 -8.63 -9.44 11.75
CA ASP A 165 -8.16 -8.05 11.80
C ASP A 165 -6.89 -7.87 12.68
N ASN A 166 -6.77 -8.61 13.78
CA ASN A 166 -5.57 -8.57 14.63
C ASN A 166 -4.39 -9.25 13.94
N GLY A 167 -4.63 -10.40 13.31
CA GLY A 167 -3.63 -11.10 12.52
C GLY A 167 -3.12 -10.26 11.35
N HIS A 168 -3.98 -9.48 10.68
CA HIS A 168 -3.56 -8.55 9.63
C HIS A 168 -2.66 -7.44 10.17
N LEU A 169 -2.98 -6.86 11.33
CA LEU A 169 -2.09 -5.88 11.96
C LEU A 169 -0.72 -6.48 12.28
N ASP A 170 -0.70 -7.67 12.90
CA ASP A 170 0.55 -8.36 13.25
C ASP A 170 1.37 -8.70 11.99
N LEU A 171 0.68 -9.15 10.94
CA LEU A 171 1.29 -9.48 9.65
C LEU A 171 1.93 -8.25 9.00
N VAL A 172 1.21 -7.14 8.90
CA VAL A 172 1.73 -5.88 8.32
C VAL A 172 2.90 -5.35 9.14
N SER A 173 2.80 -5.36 10.47
CA SER A 173 3.92 -4.97 11.35
C SER A 173 5.15 -5.85 11.12
N SER A 174 4.96 -7.16 10.96
CA SER A 174 6.07 -8.08 10.70
C SER A 174 6.81 -7.74 9.41
N TYR A 175 6.12 -7.27 8.36
CA TYR A 175 6.78 -6.87 7.11
C TYR A 175 7.77 -5.72 7.34
N MET A 176 7.36 -4.73 8.13
CA MET A 176 8.20 -3.58 8.49
C MET A 176 9.37 -4.01 9.40
N ASP A 177 9.10 -4.89 10.39
CA ASP A 177 10.13 -5.40 11.30
C ASP A 177 11.21 -6.20 10.55
N TYR A 178 10.81 -7.08 9.62
CA TYR A 178 11.74 -7.88 8.80
C TYR A 178 12.45 -7.05 7.71
N ALA A 179 11.83 -5.99 7.20
CA ALA A 179 12.48 -5.08 6.27
C ALA A 179 13.59 -4.29 6.96
N GLY A 180 13.38 -3.91 8.22
CA GLY A 180 14.23 -2.98 8.95
C GLY A 180 14.01 -1.53 8.51
N GLY A 181 14.55 -0.59 9.28
CA GLY A 181 14.46 0.84 8.93
C GLY A 181 13.16 1.54 9.34
N PHE A 182 12.22 0.82 9.97
CA PHE A 182 10.99 1.38 10.53
C PHE A 182 11.00 1.28 12.05
N TRP A 183 10.60 2.35 12.73
CA TRP A 183 10.55 2.40 14.20
C TRP A 183 9.41 3.29 14.68
N GLY A 184 8.96 3.07 15.93
CA GLY A 184 7.94 3.91 16.56
C GLY A 184 6.57 3.87 15.88
N TYR A 185 6.26 2.81 15.13
CA TYR A 185 4.98 2.69 14.45
C TYR A 185 3.85 2.54 15.47
N LYS A 186 2.73 3.20 15.18
CA LYS A 186 1.50 3.10 15.96
C LYS A 186 0.57 2.11 15.25
N ARG A 187 -0.20 1.36 16.03
CA ARG A 187 -1.22 0.43 15.54
C ARG A 187 -2.55 0.79 16.17
N TRP A 188 -3.59 0.88 15.37
CA TRP A 188 -4.94 1.14 15.86
C TRP A 188 -5.97 0.58 14.90
N PHE A 189 -7.16 0.34 15.43
CA PHE A 189 -8.36 0.08 14.64
C PHE A 189 -9.17 1.38 14.56
N SER A 190 -9.82 1.62 13.42
CA SER A 190 -10.88 2.61 13.37
C SER A 190 -12.06 2.08 14.18
N GLN A 191 -12.58 2.88 15.11
CA GLN A 191 -13.84 2.58 15.76
C GLN A 191 -14.96 2.84 14.76
N ARG A 192 -15.85 1.85 14.57
CA ARG A 192 -17.01 1.98 13.69
C ARG A 192 -17.98 3.05 14.20
#